data_AF-A0A381Q9R0-F1
#
_entry.id   AF-A0A381Q9R0-F1
#
_cell.length_a   1.000
_cell.length_b   1.000
_cell.length_c   1.000
_cell.angle_alpha   90.00
_cell.angle_beta   90.00
_cell.angle_gamma   90.00
#
_symmetry.space_group_name_H-M   'P 1'
#
loop_
_entity.id
_entity.type
_entity.pdbx_description
1 polymer ?
#
loop_
_entity_poly.entity_id
_entity_poly.type
_entity_poly.pdbx_seq_one_letter_code
_entity_poly.pdbx_strand_id
1 'polypeptide(L)'
;MGAPKESQTGVTAANELYWGSNQSVNKIAEELELSKSALYDMIRPKPLDLSCPLCGRGIVYANRTACEKGLANCSECEWEGTENEANPFVAEHPVALPTYDDQGVVSLDEDPDQASTSLPTRLDLSTTRTMAAGALLGAAAGLALVIWTWRR
;
A
#
# COMPACT_ATOMS: atom_id res chain seq x y z
N MET A 1 17.48 11.16 -23.17
CA MET A 1 17.15 10.06 -24.10
C MET A 1 16.03 9.25 -23.49
N GLY A 2 14.80 9.33 -24.03
CA GLY A 2 13.68 8.49 -23.58
C GLY A 2 13.78 7.11 -24.23
N ALA A 3 13.45 6.05 -23.48
CA ALA A 3 13.35 4.70 -24.04
C ALA A 3 12.38 4.68 -25.24
N PRO A 4 12.61 3.83 -26.26
CA PRO A 4 11.72 3.74 -27.40
C PRO A 4 10.30 3.36 -26.96
N LYS A 5 9.29 4.09 -27.42
CA LYS A 5 7.88 3.87 -27.03
C LYS A 5 7.41 2.43 -27.29
N GLU A 6 7.98 1.77 -28.30
CA GLU A 6 7.71 0.37 -28.65
C GLU A 6 8.09 -0.61 -27.53
N SER A 7 9.20 -0.37 -26.81
CA SER A 7 9.58 -1.23 -25.69
C SER A 7 8.66 -1.04 -24.48
N GLN A 8 8.15 0.17 -24.27
CA GLN A 8 7.19 0.44 -23.19
C GLN A 8 5.85 -0.25 -23.43
N THR A 9 5.35 -0.22 -24.67
CA THR A 9 4.11 -0.93 -25.05
C THR A 9 4.26 -2.44 -24.88
N GLY A 10 5.40 -3.02 -25.25
CA GLY A 10 5.69 -4.45 -25.05
C GLY A 10 5.72 -4.84 -23.56
N VAL A 11 6.34 -4.02 -22.70
CA VAL A 11 6.37 -4.24 -21.24
C VAL A 11 4.96 -4.19 -20.65
N THR A 12 4.13 -3.22 -21.05
CA THR A 12 2.75 -3.12 -20.56
C THR A 12 1.93 -4.35 -20.96
N ALA A 13 1.95 -4.73 -22.24
CA ALA A 13 1.22 -5.90 -22.74
C ALA A 13 1.65 -7.21 -22.05
N ALA A 14 2.96 -7.39 -21.84
CA ALA A 14 3.51 -8.54 -21.11
C ALA A 14 2.98 -8.63 -19.67
N ASN A 15 2.93 -7.51 -18.95
CA ASN A 15 2.45 -7.47 -17.57
C ASN A 15 0.93 -7.67 -17.50
N GLU A 16 0.17 -7.09 -18.42
CA GLU A 16 -1.29 -7.29 -18.50
C GLU A 16 -1.65 -8.76 -18.74
N LEU A 17 -1.01 -9.43 -19.70
CA LEU A 17 -1.25 -10.84 -19.96
C LEU A 17 -0.78 -11.73 -18.82
N TYR A 18 0.40 -11.46 -18.24
CA TYR A 18 0.96 -12.25 -17.16
C TYR A 18 0.10 -12.19 -15.89
N TRP A 19 -0.30 -10.99 -15.46
CA TRP A 19 -1.07 -10.80 -14.23
C TRP A 19 -2.58 -10.94 -14.41
N GLY A 20 -3.10 -10.66 -15.60
CA GLY A 20 -4.54 -10.61 -15.89
C GLY A 20 -5.12 -11.90 -16.47
N SER A 21 -4.30 -12.88 -16.84
CA SER A 21 -4.76 -14.13 -17.45
C SER A 21 -4.30 -15.37 -16.71
N ASN A 22 -5.02 -16.47 -16.95
CA ASN A 22 -4.62 -17.81 -16.51
C ASN A 22 -3.74 -18.55 -17.53
N GLN A 23 -3.31 -17.89 -18.61
CA GLN A 23 -2.48 -18.51 -19.64
C GLN A 23 -1.13 -18.95 -19.06
N SER A 24 -0.52 -19.98 -19.67
CA SER A 24 0.83 -20.39 -19.31
C SER A 24 1.85 -19.35 -19.80
N VAL A 25 2.99 -19.24 -19.11
CA VAL A 25 4.08 -18.33 -19.50
C VAL A 25 4.55 -18.61 -20.93
N ASN A 26 4.58 -19.88 -21.34
CA ASN A 26 4.95 -20.25 -22.72
C ASN A 26 3.94 -19.70 -23.73
N LYS A 27 2.63 -19.78 -23.43
CA LYS A 27 1.59 -19.27 -24.32
C LYS A 27 1.66 -17.76 -24.48
N ILE A 28 1.92 -17.04 -23.39
CA ILE A 28 2.11 -15.58 -23.41
C ILE A 28 3.35 -15.20 -24.21
N ALA A 29 4.46 -15.92 -24.01
CA ALA A 29 5.69 -15.70 -24.77
C ALA A 29 5.50 -15.95 -26.27
N GLU A 30 4.78 -17.01 -26.65
CA GLU A 30 4.38 -17.26 -28.04
C GLU A 30 3.51 -16.14 -28.62
N GLU A 31 2.51 -15.67 -27.87
CA GLU A 31 1.57 -14.62 -28.31
C GLU A 31 2.25 -13.27 -28.54
N LEU A 32 3.28 -12.96 -27.74
CA LEU A 32 4.07 -11.74 -27.85
C LEU A 32 5.30 -11.90 -28.76
N GLU A 33 5.50 -13.07 -29.36
CA GLU A 33 6.70 -13.41 -30.16
C GLU A 33 8.02 -13.20 -29.40
N LEU A 34 8.01 -13.45 -28.09
CA LEU A 34 9.15 -13.30 -27.19
C LEU A 34 9.73 -14.67 -26.79
N SER A 35 11.02 -14.69 -26.46
CA SER A 35 11.56 -15.82 -25.70
C SER A 35 11.01 -15.79 -24.27
N LYS A 36 10.91 -16.97 -23.64
CA LYS A 36 10.49 -17.08 -22.23
C LYS A 36 11.36 -16.23 -21.29
N SER A 37 12.67 -16.20 -21.51
CA SER A 37 13.60 -15.39 -20.70
C SER A 37 13.33 -13.89 -20.91
N ALA A 38 13.19 -13.45 -22.16
CA ALA A 38 12.87 -12.05 -22.47
C ALA A 38 11.53 -11.62 -21.85
N LEU A 39 10.53 -12.51 -21.82
CA LEU A 39 9.27 -12.24 -21.13
C LEU A 39 9.51 -11.98 -19.63
N TYR A 40 10.26 -12.85 -18.93
CA TYR A 40 10.56 -12.65 -17.51
C TYR A 40 11.33 -11.36 -17.22
N ASP A 41 12.24 -10.95 -18.12
CA ASP A 41 12.97 -9.69 -17.98
C ASP A 41 12.05 -8.46 -18.06
N MET A 42 10.88 -8.59 -18.71
CA MET A 42 9.88 -7.54 -18.84
C MET A 42 8.83 -7.55 -17.72
N ILE A 43 8.59 -8.68 -17.06
CA ILE A 43 7.60 -8.76 -15.97
C ILE A 43 8.07 -7.92 -14.79
N ARG A 44 7.19 -7.04 -14.34
CA ARG A 44 7.35 -6.24 -13.13
C ARG A 44 6.50 -6.84 -12.00
N PRO A 45 6.98 -6.77 -10.74
CA PRO A 45 6.17 -7.10 -9.59
C PRO A 45 4.85 -6.32 -9.59
N LYS A 46 3.76 -6.96 -9.18
CA LYS A 46 2.43 -6.31 -9.16
C LYS A 46 2.29 -5.50 -7.87
N PRO A 47 2.10 -4.17 -7.93
CA PRO A 47 1.89 -3.35 -6.73
C PRO A 47 0.54 -3.65 -6.07
N LEU A 48 0.48 -3.46 -4.75
CA LEU A 48 -0.74 -3.48 -3.95
C LEU A 48 -0.99 -2.11 -3.34
N ASP A 49 -2.26 -1.83 -3.02
CA ASP A 49 -2.68 -0.66 -2.22
C ASP A 49 -2.43 -0.89 -0.71
N LEU A 50 -1.31 -1.52 -0.37
CA LEU A 50 -0.88 -1.84 0.99
C LEU A 50 0.55 -1.35 1.23
N SER A 51 0.87 -1.04 2.48
CA SER A 51 2.18 -0.60 2.95
C SER A 51 2.82 -1.63 3.87
N CYS A 52 4.14 -1.71 3.80
CA CYS A 52 4.95 -2.57 4.64
C CYS A 52 4.81 -2.13 6.11
N PRO A 53 4.55 -3.05 7.04
CA PRO A 53 4.38 -2.70 8.46
C PRO A 53 5.68 -2.24 9.12
N LEU A 54 6.84 -2.51 8.52
CA LEU A 54 8.15 -2.17 9.09
C LEU A 54 8.68 -0.82 8.61
N CYS A 55 8.51 -0.49 7.32
CA CYS A 55 9.11 0.70 6.71
C CYS A 55 8.11 1.64 6.02
N GLY A 56 6.82 1.28 5.96
CA GLY A 56 5.76 2.10 5.37
C GLY A 56 5.78 2.19 3.84
N ARG A 57 6.75 1.59 3.13
CA ARG A 57 6.78 1.57 1.67
C ARG A 57 5.75 0.61 1.08
N GLY A 58 5.33 0.85 -0.16
CA GLY A 58 4.39 -0.03 -0.86
C GLY A 58 4.93 -1.45 -0.99
N ILE A 59 4.03 -2.43 -0.92
CA ILE A 59 4.36 -3.86 -1.10
C ILE A 59 3.86 -4.37 -2.44
N VAL A 60 4.45 -5.48 -2.89
CA VAL A 60 4.21 -6.06 -4.21
C VAL A 60 4.00 -7.57 -4.14
N TYR A 61 3.33 -8.13 -5.13
CA TYR A 61 3.44 -9.55 -5.46
C TYR A 61 4.61 -9.78 -6.40
N ALA A 62 5.55 -10.64 -5.98
CA ALA A 62 6.75 -10.94 -6.77
C ALA A 62 6.47 -11.82 -7.99
N ASN A 63 5.47 -12.71 -7.91
CA ASN A 63 5.06 -13.60 -9.01
C ASN A 63 3.60 -14.05 -8.82
N ARG A 64 3.05 -14.76 -9.82
CA ARG A 64 1.66 -15.27 -9.77
C ARG A 64 1.40 -16.22 -8.61
N THR A 65 2.34 -17.08 -8.26
CA THR A 65 2.17 -18.01 -7.13
C THR A 65 2.08 -17.25 -5.80
N ALA A 66 2.84 -16.17 -5.64
CA ALA A 66 2.75 -15.28 -4.48
C ALA A 66 1.39 -14.57 -4.43
N CYS A 67 0.91 -14.07 -5.57
CA CYS A 67 -0.42 -13.48 -5.71
C CYS A 67 -1.55 -14.48 -5.37
N GLU A 68 -1.46 -15.72 -5.85
CA GLU A 68 -2.44 -16.78 -5.57
C GLU A 68 -2.46 -17.18 -4.08
N LYS A 69 -1.31 -17.07 -3.40
CA LYS A 69 -1.18 -17.35 -1.96
C LYS A 69 -1.46 -16.14 -1.07
N GLY A 70 -1.66 -14.95 -1.64
CA GLY A 70 -1.79 -13.71 -0.88
C GLY A 70 -0.50 -13.31 -0.15
N LEU A 71 0.68 -13.72 -0.65
CA LEU A 71 1.98 -13.48 -0.03
C LEU A 71 2.67 -12.26 -0.68
N ALA A 72 2.66 -11.13 0.02
CA ALA A 72 3.26 -9.89 -0.44
C ALA A 72 4.70 -9.72 0.09
N ASN A 73 5.50 -8.96 -0.65
CA ASN A 73 6.89 -8.67 -0.31
C ASN A 73 7.16 -7.15 -0.37
N CYS A 74 8.03 -6.69 0.52
CA CYS A 74 8.60 -5.36 0.51
C CYS A 74 10.01 -5.40 -0.10
N SER A 75 10.22 -4.74 -1.25
CA SER A 75 11.50 -4.76 -1.99
C SER A 75 12.65 -4.00 -1.32
N GLU A 76 12.46 -3.59 -0.09
CA GLU A 76 13.09 -2.43 0.50
C GLU A 76 13.58 -2.69 1.92
N CYS A 77 12.86 -3.53 2.66
CA CYS A 77 13.32 -4.10 3.93
C CYS A 77 13.11 -5.62 3.99
N GLU A 78 12.85 -6.25 2.83
CA GLU A 78 12.70 -7.70 2.65
C GLU A 78 11.58 -8.35 3.48
N TRP A 79 10.67 -7.56 4.04
CA TRP A 79 9.51 -8.08 4.74
C TRP A 79 8.66 -8.93 3.78
N GLU A 80 8.23 -10.10 4.24
CA GLU A 80 7.34 -11.01 3.54
C GLU A 80 6.21 -11.41 4.50
N GLY A 81 4.97 -11.35 4.02
CA GLY A 81 3.79 -11.65 4.82
C GLY A 81 2.53 -11.62 3.99
N THR A 82 1.41 -11.95 4.63
CA THR A 82 0.10 -11.90 4.00
C THR A 82 -0.44 -10.48 3.93
N GLU A 83 -1.44 -10.24 3.07
CA GLU A 83 -2.13 -8.94 3.00
C GLU A 83 -2.69 -8.46 4.36
N ASN A 84 -3.12 -9.39 5.22
CA ASN A 84 -3.67 -9.09 6.55
C ASN A 84 -2.61 -8.61 7.56
N GLU A 85 -1.34 -8.91 7.31
CA GLU A 85 -0.21 -8.49 8.14
C GLU A 85 0.38 -7.16 7.66
N ALA A 86 -0.10 -6.64 6.51
CA ALA A 86 0.27 -5.35 5.97
C ALA A 86 -0.65 -4.23 6.47
N ASN A 87 -0.19 -2.99 6.33
CA ASN A 87 -0.98 -1.81 6.64
C ASN A 87 -1.66 -1.27 5.38
N PRO A 88 -2.74 -0.47 5.49
CA PRO A 88 -3.27 0.27 4.34
C PRO A 88 -2.21 1.19 3.72
N PHE A 89 -2.16 1.30 2.39
CA PHE A 89 -1.31 2.31 1.75
C PHE A 89 -2.02 3.67 1.77
N VAL A 90 -1.55 4.58 2.63
CA VAL A 90 -2.01 5.97 2.61
C VAL A 90 -1.07 6.73 1.67
N ALA A 91 -1.47 6.91 0.42
CA ALA A 91 -0.81 7.88 -0.43
C ALA A 91 -0.96 9.24 0.24
N GLU A 92 0.16 9.90 0.56
CA GLU A 92 0.18 11.27 1.05
C GLU A 92 -0.44 12.16 -0.04
N HIS A 93 -1.76 12.34 0.03
CA HIS A 93 -2.43 13.36 -0.75
C HIS A 93 -2.02 14.68 -0.11
N PRO A 94 -1.48 15.65 -0.89
CA PRO A 94 -1.33 17.00 -0.39
C PRO A 94 -2.72 17.47 0.02
N VAL A 95 -2.98 17.51 1.33
CA VAL A 95 -4.17 18.15 1.85
C VAL A 95 -3.98 19.63 1.54
N ALA A 96 -4.65 20.11 0.49
CA ALA A 96 -4.75 21.53 0.24
C ALA A 96 -5.54 22.12 1.41
N LEU A 97 -4.83 22.56 2.45
CA LEU A 97 -5.43 23.33 3.52
C LEU A 97 -6.05 24.58 2.86
N PRO A 98 -7.33 24.89 3.11
CA PRO A 98 -7.92 26.12 2.59
C PRO A 98 -7.08 27.28 3.10
N THR A 99 -6.49 28.02 2.17
CA THR A 99 -5.83 29.28 2.49
C THR A 99 -6.95 30.24 2.85
N TYR A 100 -7.08 30.57 4.13
CA TYR A 100 -8.07 31.54 4.59
C TYR A 100 -7.64 32.92 4.05
N ASP A 101 -8.37 33.44 3.06
CA ASP A 101 -8.18 34.80 2.55
C ASP A 101 -8.61 35.79 3.65
N ASP A 102 -7.66 36.55 4.18
CA ASP A 102 -7.85 37.60 5.19
C ASP A 102 -8.42 38.89 4.58
N GLN A 103 -9.46 38.79 3.73
CA GLN A 103 -10.13 39.95 3.15
C GLN A 103 -11.65 39.75 3.09
N GLY A 104 -12.29 39.99 4.22
CA GLY A 104 -13.75 40.07 4.32
C GLY A 104 -14.18 40.87 5.53
N VAL A 105 -14.00 42.20 5.48
CA VAL A 105 -14.75 43.12 6.35
C VAL A 105 -16.24 42.87 6.08
N VAL A 106 -16.91 42.22 7.01
CA VAL A 106 -18.37 42.15 7.08
C VAL A 106 -18.83 43.30 7.96
N SER A 107 -19.39 44.34 7.32
CA SER A 107 -20.25 45.30 7.99
C SER A 107 -21.48 44.55 8.51
N LEU A 108 -21.73 44.63 9.82
CA LEU A 108 -22.98 44.19 10.41
C LEU A 108 -24.06 45.22 10.06
N ASP A 109 -25.00 44.82 9.22
CA ASP A 109 -26.35 45.37 9.22
C ASP A 109 -27.29 44.25 9.72
N GLU A 110 -27.86 44.44 10.91
CA GLU A 110 -29.03 43.75 11.49
C GLU A 110 -30.24 43.96 10.55
N ASP A 111 -31.22 43.07 10.29
CA ASP A 111 -32.00 42.10 11.07
C ASP A 111 -32.92 41.35 10.04
N PRO A 112 -33.93 40.52 10.39
CA PRO A 112 -33.87 39.07 10.43
C PRO A 112 -34.91 38.40 9.49
N ASP A 113 -34.59 37.29 8.83
CA ASP A 113 -35.61 36.27 8.56
C ASP A 113 -34.98 35.01 7.95
N GLN A 114 -35.37 33.86 8.51
CA GLN A 114 -35.30 32.53 7.91
C GLN A 114 -33.90 31.94 7.64
N ALA A 115 -33.36 31.16 8.58
CA ALA A 115 -32.58 29.97 8.24
C ALA A 115 -32.55 28.96 9.40
N SER A 116 -33.22 27.83 9.19
CA SER A 116 -32.93 26.60 9.90
C SER A 116 -31.52 26.15 9.52
N THR A 117 -30.60 26.03 10.49
CA THR A 117 -29.56 24.99 10.65
C THR A 117 -28.53 25.46 11.68
N SER A 118 -28.85 25.38 12.96
CA SER A 118 -27.82 25.43 14.00
C SER A 118 -27.53 24.01 14.47
N LEU A 119 -26.49 23.41 13.91
CA LEU A 119 -25.78 22.29 14.52
C LEU A 119 -25.27 22.73 15.90
N PRO A 120 -25.53 21.99 16.99
CA PRO A 120 -24.95 22.34 18.27
C PRO A 120 -23.47 21.94 18.27
N THR A 121 -22.61 22.93 18.07
CA THR A 121 -21.20 22.84 18.48
C THR A 121 -21.15 22.90 20.01
N ARG A 122 -20.97 21.74 20.65
CA ARG A 122 -20.33 21.67 21.96
C ARG A 122 -19.28 20.57 21.94
N LEU A 123 -18.03 21.01 21.72
CA LEU A 123 -16.83 20.29 22.09
C LEU A 123 -16.75 20.29 23.61
N ASP A 124 -17.17 19.19 24.23
CA ASP A 124 -16.91 18.94 25.64
C ASP A 124 -15.48 18.38 25.77
N LEU A 125 -14.56 19.27 26.13
CA LEU A 125 -13.18 18.96 26.44
C LEU A 125 -13.11 18.44 27.89
N SER A 126 -13.49 17.18 28.10
CA SER A 126 -13.26 16.52 29.39
C SER A 126 -11.94 15.76 29.35
N THR A 127 -10.90 16.43 29.88
CA THR A 127 -9.68 15.80 30.37
C THR A 127 -10.01 14.71 31.39
N THR A 128 -9.60 13.47 31.15
CA THR A 128 -9.09 12.62 32.23
C THR A 128 -8.10 11.58 31.73
N ARG A 129 -6.91 11.67 32.30
CA ARG A 129 -5.74 10.85 32.11
C ARG A 129 -5.85 9.66 33.09
N THR A 130 -5.81 8.42 32.60
CA THR A 130 -5.59 7.24 33.45
C THR A 130 -4.53 6.36 32.83
N MET A 131 -3.35 6.42 33.43
CA MET A 131 -2.30 5.42 33.26
C MET A 131 -2.77 4.12 33.92
N ALA A 132 -2.74 3.02 33.18
CA ALA A 132 -2.79 1.68 33.74
C ALA A 132 -1.48 0.97 33.41
N ALA A 133 -0.56 1.00 34.38
CA ALA A 133 0.60 0.15 34.44
C ALA A 133 0.15 -1.30 34.65
N GLY A 134 0.62 -2.22 33.81
CA GLY A 134 0.37 -3.66 33.91
C GLY A 134 1.62 -4.42 33.51
N ALA A 135 2.11 -5.25 34.43
CA ALA A 135 3.47 -5.78 34.53
C ALA A 135 3.91 -6.76 33.43
N LEU A 136 5.23 -6.75 33.21
CA LEU A 136 6.07 -7.75 32.55
C LEU A 136 5.91 -9.15 33.19
N LEU A 137 5.97 -10.23 32.38
CA LEU A 137 6.75 -11.48 32.60
C LEU A 137 6.35 -12.63 31.65
N GLY A 138 7.34 -13.30 31.05
CA GLY A 138 7.20 -14.62 30.42
C GLY A 138 7.89 -14.74 29.05
N ALA A 139 9.22 -14.70 28.96
CA ALA A 139 10.15 -15.84 29.10
C ALA A 139 10.38 -16.64 27.80
N ALA A 140 11.63 -16.60 27.37
CA ALA A 140 12.22 -17.22 26.19
C ALA A 140 12.29 -18.76 26.29
N ALA A 141 11.87 -19.45 25.23
CA ALA A 141 12.37 -20.78 24.83
C ALA A 141 11.76 -21.19 23.47
N GLY A 142 12.49 -21.02 22.37
CA GLY A 142 11.99 -21.47 21.05
C GLY A 142 12.97 -21.42 19.88
N LEU A 143 14.07 -20.68 19.98
CA LEU A 143 15.00 -20.45 18.86
C LEU A 143 16.23 -21.37 18.82
N ALA A 144 16.19 -22.54 19.47
CA ALA A 144 17.30 -23.50 19.42
C ALA A 144 17.09 -24.68 18.45
N LEU A 145 15.89 -24.89 17.90
CA LEU A 145 15.60 -26.07 17.06
C LEU A 145 15.72 -25.85 15.54
N VAL A 146 15.81 -24.61 15.06
CA VAL A 146 15.79 -24.32 13.60
C VAL A 146 17.18 -24.37 12.95
N ILE A 147 18.27 -24.27 13.72
CA ILE A 147 19.63 -24.26 13.14
C ILE A 147 20.11 -25.68 12.75
N TRP A 148 19.49 -26.75 13.24
CA TRP A 148 19.97 -28.12 12.99
C TRP A 148 19.45 -28.75 11.69
N THR A 149 18.39 -28.23 11.07
CA THR A 149 17.82 -28.82 9.84
C THR A 149 18.47 -28.32 8.55
N TRP A 150 19.34 -27.31 8.62
CA TRP A 150 20.06 -26.75 7.45
C TRP A 150 21.45 -27.34 7.22
N ARG A 151 21.86 -28.32 8.03
CA ARG A 151 23.20 -28.95 7.95
C ARG A 151 23.19 -30.41 7.49
N ARG A 152 22.13 -30.88 6.83
CA ARG A 152 22.10 -32.19 6.19
C ARG A 152 21.87 -32.10 4.68
#